data_AF-A0A3B4AN65-F1
#
_entry.id   AF-A0A3B4AN65-F1
#
_cell.length_a   1.000
_cell.length_b   1.000
_cell.length_c   1.000
_cell.angle_alpha   90.00
_cell.angle_beta   90.00
_cell.angle_gamma   90.00
#
_symmetry.space_group_name_H-M   'P 1'
#
loop_
_entity.id
_entity.type
_entity.pdbx_description
1 polymer ?
#
loop_
_entity_poly.entity_id
_entity_poly.type
_entity_poly.pdbx_seq_one_letter_code
_entity_poly.pdbx_strand_id
1 'polypeptide(L)'
;MARPEQVLVLEPQEELRFRGPFTDVVTATLKLTNPSHRNVCFKVKTTAPRRYCVRPNSGVIDAGTSVNVSVMLQPFEYDPNDRSRHKFMVMSVLAPDNMMDMETYTHIYTHLMDSRLKCTFEMPLENDVSICNDFCAFLLF
;
A
#
# COMPACT_ATOMS: atom_id res chain seq x y z
N MET A 1 -6.44 6.97 25.77
CA MET A 1 -7.58 6.87 24.82
C MET A 1 -7.17 5.89 23.73
N ALA A 2 -7.89 4.78 23.57
CA ALA A 2 -7.60 3.79 22.53
C ALA A 2 -8.05 4.34 21.18
N ARG A 3 -7.26 4.12 20.13
CA ARG A 3 -7.67 4.48 18.76
C ARG A 3 -8.77 3.52 18.33
N PRO A 4 -9.77 3.99 17.56
CA PRO A 4 -10.80 3.12 17.01
C PRO A 4 -10.19 2.03 16.12
N GLU A 5 -10.86 0.87 16.08
CA GLU A 5 -10.47 -0.24 15.21
C GLU A 5 -10.58 0.16 13.74
N GLN A 6 -9.66 -0.34 12.91
CA GLN A 6 -9.65 -0.09 11.48
C GLN A 6 -10.91 -0.65 10.82
N VAL A 7 -11.62 0.19 10.05
CA VAL A 7 -12.77 -0.23 9.23
C VAL A 7 -12.35 -0.84 7.89
N LEU A 8 -11.23 -0.40 7.31
CA LEU A 8 -10.75 -0.90 6.03
C LEU A 8 -10.14 -2.29 6.18
N VAL A 9 -10.54 -3.21 5.29
CA VAL A 9 -9.89 -4.52 5.17
C VAL A 9 -8.75 -4.39 4.17
N LEU A 10 -7.52 -4.68 4.64
CA LEU A 10 -6.31 -4.63 3.83
C LEU A 10 -5.99 -6.03 3.29
N GLU A 11 -5.68 -6.13 2.01
CA GLU A 11 -5.19 -7.38 1.40
C GLU A 11 -3.90 -7.06 0.63
N PRO A 12 -2.73 -7.55 1.07
CA PRO A 12 -2.46 -8.36 2.27
C PRO A 12 -2.60 -7.59 3.60
N GLN A 13 -2.86 -8.30 4.71
CA GLN A 13 -3.13 -7.69 6.03
C GLN A 13 -1.88 -7.30 6.82
N GLU A 14 -0.84 -8.15 6.82
CA GLU A 14 0.30 -8.00 7.72
C GLU A 14 1.58 -7.50 7.04
N GLU A 15 1.82 -7.92 5.80
CA GLU A 15 3.06 -7.63 5.10
C GLU A 15 2.90 -7.48 3.58
N LEU A 16 3.67 -6.56 3.01
CA LEU A 16 3.85 -6.38 1.58
C LEU A 16 5.18 -6.99 1.16
N ARG A 17 5.11 -7.98 0.28
CA ARG A 17 6.26 -8.69 -0.27
C ARG A 17 6.70 -8.04 -1.57
N PHE A 18 7.98 -7.70 -1.65
CA PHE A 18 8.63 -7.21 -2.87
C PHE A 18 9.59 -8.29 -3.34
N ARG A 19 9.30 -8.87 -4.51
CA ARG A 19 10.16 -9.88 -5.13
C ARG A 19 11.14 -9.20 -6.07
N GLY A 20 12.43 -9.45 -5.86
CA GLY A 20 13.49 -8.96 -6.72
C GLY A 20 13.45 -9.59 -8.13
N PRO A 21 14.43 -9.26 -8.98
CA PRO A 21 15.60 -8.43 -8.69
C PRO A 21 15.25 -6.96 -8.41
N PHE A 22 16.00 -6.31 -7.50
CA PHE A 22 15.80 -4.89 -7.14
C PHE A 22 16.59 -3.91 -8.03
N THR A 23 16.98 -4.38 -9.21
CA THR A 23 17.63 -3.60 -10.27
C THR A 23 16.64 -2.69 -11.00
N ASP A 24 15.36 -3.07 -10.99
CA ASP A 24 14.26 -2.38 -11.64
C ASP A 24 13.13 -2.07 -10.64
N VAL A 25 12.13 -1.32 -11.10
CA VAL A 25 10.97 -0.97 -10.27
C VAL A 25 10.16 -2.23 -9.97
N VAL A 26 10.03 -2.55 -8.68
CA VAL A 26 9.20 -3.67 -8.21
C VAL A 26 7.88 -3.14 -7.70
N THR A 27 6.77 -3.65 -8.21
CA THR A 27 5.42 -3.21 -7.79
C THR A 27 4.73 -4.28 -6.95
N ALA A 28 4.23 -3.89 -5.78
CA ALA A 28 3.32 -4.68 -4.97
C ALA A 28 1.94 -4.01 -4.94
N THR A 29 0.87 -4.81 -4.94
CA THR A 29 -0.50 -4.30 -4.87
C THR A 29 -1.06 -4.48 -3.47
N LEU A 30 -1.55 -3.39 -2.89
CA LEU A 30 -2.30 -3.36 -1.64
C LEU A 30 -3.76 -3.04 -1.96
N LYS A 31 -4.65 -3.99 -1.77
CA LYS A 31 -6.09 -3.76 -1.94
C LYS A 31 -6.69 -3.30 -0.62
N LEU A 32 -7.43 -2.20 -0.68
CA LEU A 32 -8.18 -1.65 0.45
C LEU A 32 -9.66 -1.83 0.16
N THR A 33 -10.37 -2.55 1.01
CA THR A 33 -11.80 -2.79 0.88
C THR A 33 -12.54 -2.06 1.99
N ASN A 34 -13.59 -1.33 1.64
CA ASN A 34 -14.48 -0.64 2.57
C ASN A 34 -15.77 -1.46 2.74
N PRO A 35 -15.89 -2.29 3.79
CA PRO A 35 -17.11 -3.05 4.06
C PRO A 35 -18.23 -2.20 4.70
N SER A 36 -17.98 -0.93 5.01
CA SER A 36 -18.94 -0.08 5.71
C SER A 36 -19.97 0.55 4.76
N HIS A 37 -21.03 1.12 5.35
CA HIS A 37 -22.08 1.84 4.64
C HIS A 37 -21.78 3.32 4.41
N ARG A 38 -20.56 3.77 4.76
CA ARG A 38 -20.13 5.16 4.60
C ARG A 38 -18.85 5.22 3.79
N ASN A 39 -18.61 6.36 3.16
CA ASN A 39 -17.36 6.60 2.47
C ASN A 39 -16.21 6.69 3.48
N VAL A 40 -15.06 6.14 3.11
CA VAL A 40 -13.87 6.12 3.97
C VAL A 40 -12.72 6.77 3.23
N CYS A 41 -12.12 7.77 3.84
CA CYS A 41 -10.93 8.41 3.31
C CYS A 41 -9.70 7.68 3.81
N PHE A 42 -8.72 7.49 2.95
CA PHE A 42 -7.47 6.82 3.30
C PHE A 42 -6.26 7.65 2.89
N LYS A 43 -5.16 7.45 3.61
CA LYS A 43 -3.84 8.01 3.31
C LYS A 43 -2.77 7.01 3.66
N VAL A 44 -1.93 6.70 2.68
CA VAL A 44 -0.79 5.79 2.84
C VAL A 44 0.46 6.58 3.19
N LYS A 45 1.12 6.19 4.28
CA LYS A 45 2.41 6.73 4.72
C LYS A 45 3.45 5.61 4.77
N THR A 46 4.71 5.95 4.56
CA THR A 46 5.84 5.01 4.65
C THR A 46 6.98 5.61 5.46
N THR A 47 7.77 4.77 6.11
CA THR A 47 9.01 5.18 6.78
C THR A 47 10.16 5.50 5.82
N ALA A 48 10.03 5.15 4.53
CA ALA A 48 11.07 5.38 3.52
C ALA A 48 10.51 6.04 2.24
N PRO A 49 9.97 7.27 2.32
CA PRO A 49 9.28 7.92 1.20
C PRO A 49 10.16 8.16 -0.04
N ARG A 50 11.50 8.17 0.13
CA ARG A 50 12.44 8.28 -1.00
C ARG A 50 12.56 6.99 -1.82
N ARG A 51 12.29 5.82 -1.23
CA ARG A 51 12.43 4.51 -1.88
C ARG A 51 11.13 4.02 -2.51
N TYR A 52 9.99 4.63 -2.19
CA TYR A 52 8.68 4.15 -2.62
C TYR A 52 7.87 5.23 -3.32
N CYS A 53 7.26 4.87 -4.45
CA CYS A 53 6.16 5.60 -5.05
C CYS A 53 4.86 4.85 -4.76
N VAL A 54 3.82 5.56 -4.29
CA VAL A 54 2.52 4.96 -3.97
C VAL A 54 1.44 5.64 -4.81
N ARG A 55 0.65 4.86 -5.54
CA ARG A 55 -0.48 5.36 -6.34
C ARG A 55 -1.72 4.48 -6.22
N PRO A 56 -2.90 5.04 -5.88
CA PRO A 56 -3.08 6.36 -5.25
C PRO A 56 -2.46 6.41 -3.85
N ASN A 57 -1.84 7.53 -3.46
CA ASN A 57 -1.30 7.71 -2.10
C ASN A 57 -2.36 8.09 -1.06
N SER A 58 -3.49 8.61 -1.53
CA SER A 58 -4.65 9.00 -0.74
C SER A 58 -5.87 9.05 -1.65
N GLY A 59 -7.05 8.99 -1.05
CA GLY A 59 -8.30 9.06 -1.78
C GLY A 59 -9.49 8.73 -0.88
N VAL A 60 -10.64 8.61 -1.51
CA VAL A 60 -11.90 8.18 -0.88
C VAL A 60 -12.30 6.83 -1.47
N ILE A 61 -12.74 5.91 -0.61
CA ILE A 61 -13.29 4.61 -0.99
C ILE A 61 -14.78 4.66 -0.66
N ASP A 62 -15.62 4.46 -1.67
CA ASP A 62 -17.06 4.46 -1.50
C ASP A 62 -17.53 3.25 -0.67
N ALA A 63 -18.69 3.39 -0.05
CA ALA A 63 -19.32 2.32 0.73
C ALA A 63 -19.43 1.02 -0.09
N GLY A 64 -18.95 -0.09 0.48
CA GLY A 64 -19.00 -1.41 -0.16
C GLY A 64 -18.01 -1.63 -1.32
N THR A 65 -17.11 -0.69 -1.60
CA THR A 65 -16.16 -0.78 -2.72
C THR A 65 -14.72 -1.09 -2.28
N SER A 66 -13.86 -1.38 -3.25
CA SER A 66 -12.43 -1.60 -3.04
C SER A 66 -11.59 -0.73 -3.97
N VAL A 67 -10.39 -0.37 -3.53
CA VAL A 67 -9.37 0.30 -4.35
C VAL A 67 -8.06 -0.47 -4.29
N ASN A 68 -7.37 -0.55 -5.41
CA ASN A 68 -6.03 -1.12 -5.48
C ASN A 68 -5.00 0.01 -5.40
N VAL A 69 -4.13 -0.07 -4.40
CA VAL A 69 -2.99 0.82 -4.21
C VAL A 69 -1.74 0.13 -4.71
N SER A 70 -1.13 0.67 -5.76
CA SER A 70 0.15 0.23 -6.28
C SER A 70 1.29 0.86 -5.49
N VAL A 71 2.07 0.02 -4.83
CA VAL A 71 3.29 0.39 -4.12
C VAL A 71 4.48 -0.01 -4.97
N MET A 72 5.15 0.97 -5.56
CA MET A 72 6.30 0.81 -6.45
C MET A 72 7.58 1.10 -5.66
N LEU A 73 8.37 0.07 -5.42
CA LEU A 73 9.72 0.17 -4.87
C LEU A 73 10.67 0.60 -5.98
N GLN A 74 11.39 1.70 -5.77
CA GLN A 74 12.42 2.17 -6.70
C GLN A 74 13.66 1.25 -6.63
N PRO A 75 14.42 1.12 -7.73
CA PRO A 75 15.66 0.36 -7.76
C PRO A 75 16.63 0.81 -6.66
N PHE A 76 17.29 -0.15 -6.03
CA PHE A 76 18.33 0.13 -5.03
C PHE A 76 19.31 -1.02 -4.92
N GLU A 77 20.50 -0.73 -4.39
CA GLU A 77 21.48 -1.76 -4.06
C GLU A 77 20.98 -2.56 -2.85
N TYR A 78 20.57 -3.80 -3.09
CA TYR A 78 20.12 -4.71 -2.04
C TYR A 78 21.32 -5.26 -1.28
N ASP A 79 21.42 -4.92 0.00
CA ASP A 79 22.38 -5.52 0.93
C ASP A 79 21.64 -6.52 1.84
N PRO A 80 21.98 -7.82 1.82
CA PRO A 80 21.37 -8.81 2.70
C PRO A 80 21.63 -8.57 4.20
N ASN A 81 22.64 -7.75 4.54
CA ASN A 81 22.88 -7.30 5.91
C ASN A 81 22.04 -6.08 6.30
N ASP A 82 21.42 -5.39 5.34
CA ASP A 82 20.54 -4.27 5.61
C ASP A 82 19.23 -4.78 6.24
N ARG A 83 19.12 -4.59 7.55
CA ARG A 83 17.93 -4.93 8.33
C ARG A 83 16.82 -3.87 8.19
N SER A 84 16.81 -3.09 7.11
CA SER A 84 15.81 -2.05 6.83
C SER A 84 14.38 -2.62 6.88
N ARG A 85 13.75 -2.47 8.05
CA ARG A 85 12.36 -2.83 8.31
C ARG A 85 11.44 -1.69 7.88
N HIS A 86 11.27 -1.49 6.59
CA HIS A 86 10.30 -0.51 6.10
C HIS A 86 8.90 -0.89 6.55
N LYS A 87 8.11 0.14 6.88
CA LYS A 87 6.73 -0.02 7.29
C LYS A 87 5.85 0.91 6.47
N PHE A 88 4.72 0.37 6.03
CA PHE A 88 3.62 1.15 5.51
C PHE A 88 2.58 1.34 6.61
N MET A 89 1.94 2.50 6.60
CA MET A 89 0.85 2.84 7.49
C MET A 89 -0.30 3.38 6.66
N VAL A 90 -1.42 2.65 6.67
CA VAL A 90 -2.67 3.10 6.08
C VAL A 90 -3.44 3.81 7.17
N MET A 91 -3.54 5.13 7.07
CA MET A 91 -4.44 5.92 7.89
C MET A 91 -5.81 6.00 7.22
N SER A 92 -6.86 5.98 8.01
CA SER A 92 -8.23 6.07 7.52
C SER A 92 -9.13 6.79 8.50
N VAL A 93 -10.23 7.30 7.97
CA VAL A 93 -11.24 8.04 8.71
C VAL A 93 -12.56 7.98 7.93
N LEU A 94 -13.68 7.84 8.65
CA LEU A 94 -15.00 7.91 8.04
C LEU A 94 -15.21 9.31 7.44
N ALA A 95 -15.62 9.38 6.18
CA ALA A 95 -15.94 10.65 5.55
C ALA A 95 -17.15 11.28 6.26
N PRO A 96 -17.07 12.55 6.70
CA PRO A 96 -18.24 13.27 7.17
C PRO A 96 -19.23 13.45 6.02
N ASP A 97 -20.52 13.44 6.32
CA ASP A 97 -21.58 13.55 5.31
C ASP A 97 -21.58 14.91 4.57
N ASN A 98 -20.74 15.85 5.01
CA ASN A 98 -20.75 17.25 4.58
C ASN A 98 -19.37 17.82 4.21
N MET A 99 -18.33 16.99 3.99
CA MET A 99 -16.96 17.50 3.74
C MET A 99 -16.26 16.83 2.56
N MET A 100 -15.85 17.66 1.58
CA MET A 100 -15.09 17.28 0.39
C MET A 100 -13.57 17.46 0.54
N ASP A 101 -13.08 18.08 1.62
CA ASP A 101 -11.68 18.51 1.72
C ASP A 101 -10.79 17.66 2.64
N MET A 102 -9.66 17.23 2.07
CA MET A 102 -8.67 16.36 2.70
C MET A 102 -7.91 17.00 3.88
N GLU A 103 -7.91 18.33 3.98
CA GLU A 103 -7.20 19.06 5.03
C GLU A 103 -7.96 19.09 6.37
N THR A 104 -9.28 18.93 6.34
CA THR A 104 -10.09 18.91 7.57
C THR A 104 -9.90 17.61 8.37
N TYR A 105 -9.48 16.51 7.73
CA TYR A 105 -9.21 15.22 8.39
C TYR A 105 -8.15 15.32 9.50
N THR A 106 -7.17 16.21 9.35
CA THR A 106 -6.11 16.40 10.34
C THR A 106 -6.61 16.98 11.67
N HIS A 107 -7.78 17.61 11.74
CA HIS A 107 -8.33 18.09 13.01
C HIS A 107 -9.13 17.02 13.76
N ILE A 108 -9.49 15.92 13.09
CA ILE A 108 -10.30 14.84 13.64
C ILE A 108 -9.40 13.68 14.10
N TYR A 109 -8.36 13.99 14.90
CA TYR A 109 -7.47 12.97 15.46
C TYR A 109 -8.19 11.94 16.34
N THR A 110 -9.39 12.27 16.85
CA THR A 110 -10.21 11.40 17.69
C THR A 110 -10.81 10.20 16.96
N HIS A 111 -11.02 10.31 15.64
CA HIS A 111 -11.62 9.23 14.83
C HIS A 111 -10.64 8.60 13.84
N LEU A 112 -9.36 8.93 13.96
CA LEU A 112 -8.32 8.40 13.08
C LEU A 112 -8.03 6.93 13.41
N MET A 113 -8.14 6.09 12.38
CA MET A 113 -7.81 4.68 12.41
C MET A 113 -6.48 4.46 11.67
N ASP A 114 -5.65 3.52 12.12
CA ASP A 114 -4.41 3.16 11.43
C ASP A 114 -4.13 1.66 11.40
N SER A 115 -3.64 1.19 10.25
CA SER A 115 -3.14 -0.17 10.05
C SER A 115 -1.70 -0.11 9.56
N ARG A 116 -0.86 -1.02 10.05
CA ARG A 116 0.58 -1.04 9.73
C ARG A 116 0.94 -2.35 9.06
N LEU A 117 1.63 -2.24 7.93
CA LEU A 117 2.16 -3.38 7.18
C LEU A 117 3.68 -3.35 7.21
N LYS A 118 4.29 -4.52 7.36
CA LYS A 118 5.74 -4.69 7.22
C LYS A 118 6.08 -4.85 5.74
N CYS A 119 7.25 -4.38 5.32
CA CYS A 119 7.78 -4.74 4.01
C CYS A 119 8.77 -5.88 4.18
N THR A 120 8.67 -6.87 3.30
CA THR A 120 9.65 -7.94 3.17
C THR A 120 10.19 -7.97 1.74
N PHE A 121 11.49 -8.22 1.64
CA PHE A 121 12.21 -8.28 0.38
C PHE A 121 12.64 -9.73 0.16
N GLU A 122 12.15 -10.34 -0.91
CA GLU A 122 12.49 -11.71 -1.30
C GLU A 122 13.29 -11.65 -2.60
N MET A 123 14.49 -12.23 -2.63
CA MET A 123 15.19 -12.45 -3.90
C MET A 123 14.58 -13.69 -4.57
N PRO A 124 14.31 -13.66 -5.89
CA PRO A 124 13.88 -14.87 -6.59
C PRO A 124 15.00 -15.91 -6.49
N LEU A 125 14.67 -17.10 -5.98
CA LEU A 125 15.54 -18.26 -6.13
C LEU A 125 15.56 -18.61 -7.62
N GLU A 126 16.70 -19.05 -8.16
CA GLU A 126 16.93 -19.28 -9.59
C GLU A 126 15.89 -20.20 -10.29
N ASN A 127 15.00 -20.85 -9.55
CA ASN A 127 13.96 -21.76 -10.04
C ASN A 127 12.63 -21.09 -10.46
N ASP A 128 12.41 -19.79 -10.21
CA ASP A 128 11.16 -19.08 -10.59
C ASP A 128 11.30 -18.23 -11.87
N VAL A 129 12.45 -18.29 -12.57
CA VAL A 129 12.70 -17.51 -13.80
C VAL A 129 11.92 -18.06 -15.01
N SER A 130 11.29 -19.22 -14.92
CA SER A 130 10.63 -19.88 -16.05
C SER A 130 9.19 -19.41 -16.37
N ILE A 131 8.62 -18.41 -15.68
CA ILE A 131 7.20 -18.04 -15.91
C ILE A 131 6.98 -16.56 -16.31
N CYS A 132 7.96 -15.67 -16.14
CA CYS A 132 7.78 -14.23 -16.42
C CYS A 132 8.40 -13.73 -17.73
N ASN A 133 8.83 -14.61 -18.63
CA ASN A 133 9.34 -14.19 -19.94
C ASN A 133 8.31 -14.21 -21.09
N ASP A 134 7.03 -14.52 -20.82
CA ASP A 134 6.03 -14.70 -21.89
C ASP A 134 5.02 -13.55 -22.08
N PHE A 135 4.94 -12.57 -21.17
CA PHE A 135 3.96 -11.47 -21.31
C PHE A 135 4.46 -10.22 -22.03
N CYS A 136 5.73 -10.17 -22.43
CA CYS A 136 6.29 -9.03 -23.19
C CYS A 136 6.38 -9.29 -24.72
N ALA A 137 6.00 -10.49 -25.20
CA ALA A 137 6.16 -10.86 -26.61
C ALA A 137 4.90 -10.68 -27.49
N PHE A 138 3.73 -10.30 -26.94
CA PHE A 138 2.47 -10.29 -27.71
C PHE A 138 2.02 -8.93 -28.28
N LEU A 139 2.91 -7.94 -28.38
CA LEU A 139 2.56 -6.62 -28.93
C LEU A 139 3.55 -6.10 -29.97
N LEU A 140 4.12 -6.99 -30.78
CA LEU A 140 4.73 -6.63 -32.07
C LEU A 140 4.48 -7.73 -33.10
N PHE A 141 3.30 -7.71 -33.71
CA PHE A 141 3.06 -7.98 -35.14
C PHE A 141 1.75 -7.33 -35.55
#